data_AF-A0A937IQW3-F1
#
_entry.id   AF-A0A937IQW3-F1
#
_cell.length_a   1.000
_cell.length_b   1.000
_cell.length_c   1.000
_cell.angle_alpha   90.00
_cell.angle_beta   90.00
_cell.angle_gamma   90.00
#
_symmetry.space_group_name_H-M   'P 1'
#
loop_
_entity.id
_entity.type
_entity.pdbx_description
1 polymer ?
#
loop_
_entity_poly.entity_id
_entity_poly.type
_entity_poly.pdbx_seq_one_letter_code
_entity_poly.pdbx_strand_id
1 'polypeptide(L)' 'MTDKLTKKVLEWIGVLTAIAYSMLVASNTGNEVLGFALLLISAVVIGAWAFLCRHFGILLLQFFYASAGIFGVLRWM' A
#
# COMPACT_ATOMS: atom_id res chain seq x y z
N MET A 1 -5.16 23.95 -9.44
CA MET A 1 -5.51 23.73 -8.01
C MET A 1 -5.91 22.28 -7.74
N THR A 2 -6.68 21.65 -8.64
CA THR A 2 -7.12 20.24 -8.57
C THR A 2 -5.98 19.22 -8.51
N ASP A 3 -4.95 19.35 -9.36
CA ASP A 3 -3.85 18.37 -9.44
C ASP A 3 -3.08 18.18 -8.12
N LYS A 4 -2.85 19.28 -7.39
CA LYS A 4 -2.16 19.27 -6.09
C LYS A 4 -3.01 18.60 -5.01
N LEU A 5 -4.33 18.79 -5.05
CA LEU A 5 -5.27 18.15 -4.14
C LEU A 5 -5.36 16.65 -4.42
N THR A 6 -5.46 16.25 -5.69
CA THR A 6 -5.50 14.83 -6.10
C THR A 6 -4.26 14.07 -5.65
N LYS A 7 -3.07 14.65 -5.84
CA LYS A 7 -1.81 14.08 -5.33
C LYS A 7 -1.83 13.90 -3.82
N LYS A 8 -2.26 14.93 -3.07
CA LYS A 8 -2.35 14.86 -1.61
C LYS A 8 -3.35 13.80 -1.14
N VAL A 9 -4.49 13.68 -1.81
CA VAL A 9 -5.52 12.67 -1.47
C VAL A 9 -4.98 11.26 -1.71
N LEU A 10 -4.31 11.01 -2.85
CA LEU A 10 -3.67 9.72 -3.12
C LEU A 10 -2.65 9.36 -2.04
N GLU A 11 -1.78 10.32 -1.68
CA GLU A 11 -0.77 10.13 -0.63
C GLU A 11 -1.42 9.72 0.70
N TRP A 12 -2.39 10.51 1.17
CA TRP A 12 -3.02 10.29 2.47
C TRP A 12 -3.85 9.01 2.52
N ILE A 13 -4.57 8.66 1.45
CA ILE A 13 -5.29 7.38 1.37
C ILE A 13 -4.29 6.22 1.44
N GLY A 14 -3.23 6.28 0.64
CA GLY A 14 -2.22 5.24 0.60
C GLY A 14 -1.54 5.04 1.96
N VAL A 15 -1.20 6.13 2.65
CA VAL A 15 -0.58 6.11 3.99
C VAL A 15 -1.54 5.57 5.05
N LEU A 16 -2.80 5.99 5.05
CA LEU A 16 -3.77 5.55 6.05
C LEU A 16 -4.07 4.05 5.91
N THR A 17 -4.17 3.56 4.66
CA THR A 17 -4.26 2.12 4.39
C THR A 17 -2.98 1.39 4.78
N ALA A 18 -1.80 2.01 4.61
CA ALA A 18 -0.51 1.44 5.02
C ALA A 18 -0.45 1.15 6.54
N ILE A 19 -0.89 2.12 7.32
CA ILE A 19 -0.94 2.02 8.79
C ILE A 19 -1.93 0.94 9.20
N ALA A 20 -3.13 0.95 8.61
CA ALA A 20 -4.18 0.00 8.94
C ALA A 20 -3.76 -1.45 8.65
N TYR A 21 -3.13 -1.73 7.50
CA TYR A 21 -2.65 -3.08 7.22
C TYR A 21 -1.56 -3.50 8.21
N SER A 22 -0.63 -2.60 8.54
CA SER A 22 0.52 -2.94 9.39
C SER A 22 0.03 -3.32 10.79
N MET A 23 -0.94 -2.60 11.31
CA MET A 23 -1.60 -2.92 12.58
C MET A 23 -2.31 -4.27 12.52
N LEU A 24 -3.02 -4.54 11.42
CA LEU A 24 -3.82 -5.77 11.27
C LEU A 24 -2.96 -7.02 11.07
N VAL A 25 -1.84 -6.92 10.35
CA VAL A 25 -0.85 -8.01 10.27
C VAL A 25 -0.16 -8.20 11.61
N ALA A 26 0.21 -7.10 12.30
CA ALA A 26 0.89 -7.18 13.59
C ALA A 26 -0.01 -7.66 14.74
N SER A 27 -1.33 -7.46 14.66
CA SER A 27 -2.27 -7.88 15.70
C SER A 27 -2.43 -9.39 15.80
N ASN A 28 -1.96 -10.16 14.80
CA ASN A 28 -2.01 -11.62 14.79
C ASN A 28 -3.40 -12.21 15.12
N THR A 29 -4.47 -11.53 14.68
CA THR A 29 -5.87 -11.91 14.96
C THR A 29 -6.39 -13.00 14.02
N GLY A 30 -5.51 -13.66 13.25
CA GLY A 30 -5.88 -14.64 12.22
C GLY A 30 -6.41 -14.02 10.92
N ASN A 31 -6.27 -12.71 10.76
CA ASN A 31 -6.81 -11.94 9.64
C ASN A 31 -5.69 -11.47 8.68
N GLU A 32 -4.56 -12.17 8.65
CA GLU A 32 -3.36 -11.81 7.87
C GLU A 32 -3.66 -11.62 6.40
N VAL A 33 -4.54 -12.44 5.81
CA VAL A 33 -4.96 -12.32 4.40
C VAL A 33 -5.52 -10.93 4.10
N LEU A 34 -6.38 -10.42 4.99
CA LEU A 34 -6.94 -9.08 4.85
C LEU A 34 -5.86 -8.02 5.02
N GLY A 35 -4.89 -8.25 5.90
CA GLY A 35 -3.72 -7.39 6.07
C GLY A 35 -2.87 -7.32 4.81
N PHE A 36 -2.52 -8.45 4.20
CA PHE A 36 -1.75 -8.47 2.96
C PHE A 36 -2.54 -7.92 1.76
N ALA A 37 -3.86 -8.07 1.73
CA ALA A 37 -4.72 -7.44 0.72
C ALA A 37 -4.72 -5.90 0.85
N LEU A 38 -4.80 -5.37 2.08
CA LEU A 38 -4.70 -3.92 2.32
C LEU A 38 -3.30 -3.38 1.98
N LEU A 39 -2.24 -4.14 2.26
CA LEU A 39 -0.88 -3.80 1.84
C LEU A 39 -0.79 -3.70 0.32
N LEU A 40 -1.42 -4.61 -0.42
CA LEU A 40 -1.47 -4.55 -1.88
C LEU A 40 -2.24 -3.33 -2.39
N ILE A 41 -3.37 -2.99 -1.78
CA ILE A 41 -4.15 -1.78 -2.13
C ILE A 41 -3.32 -0.52 -1.86
N SER A 42 -2.69 -0.42 -0.69
CA SER A 42 -1.77 0.67 -0.35
C SER A 42 -0.59 0.73 -1.34
N ALA A 43 -0.09 -0.44 -1.77
CA ALA A 43 0.94 -0.55 -2.79
C ALA A 43 0.53 0.14 -4.10
N VAL A 44 -0.64 -0.17 -4.62
CA VAL A 44 -1.11 0.46 -5.86
C VAL A 44 -1.31 1.97 -5.70
N VAL A 45 -1.89 2.42 -4.58
CA VAL A 45 -2.21 3.83 -4.35
C VAL A 45 -0.95 4.70 -4.20
N ILE A 46 0.00 4.31 -3.36
CA ILE A 46 1.27 5.06 -3.22
C ILE A 46 2.14 4.89 -4.45
N GLY A 47 2.07 3.76 -5.16
CA GLY A 47 2.76 3.57 -6.43
C GLY A 47 2.26 4.55 -7.49
N ALA A 48 0.95 4.70 -7.63
CA ALA A 48 0.34 5.69 -8.53
C ALA A 48 0.74 7.13 -8.15
N TRP A 49 0.77 7.44 -6.85
CA TRP A 49 1.25 8.74 -6.37
C TRP A 49 2.72 8.98 -6.70
N ALA A 50 3.59 7.99 -6.43
CA ALA A 50 5.02 8.08 -6.68
C ALA A 50 5.33 8.24 -8.18
N PHE A 51 4.56 7.58 -9.04
CA PHE A 51 4.64 7.76 -10.49
C PHE A 51 4.27 9.19 -10.91
N LEU A 52 3.15 9.72 -10.43
CA LEU A 52 2.67 11.08 -10.74
C LEU A 52 3.59 12.19 -10.19
N CYS A 53 4.28 11.94 -9.08
CA CYS A 53 5.24 12.87 -8.48
C CYS A 53 6.70 12.64 -8.92
N ARG A 54 6.95 11.66 -9.81
CA ARG A 54 8.29 11.26 -10.31
C ARG A 54 9.26 10.80 -9.21
N HIS A 55 8.75 10.21 -8.13
CA HIS A 55 9.53 9.60 -7.06
C HIS A 55 9.84 8.12 -7.36
N PHE A 56 10.76 7.88 -8.29
CA PHE A 56 11.07 6.53 -8.76
C PHE A 56 11.60 5.57 -7.67
N GLY A 57 12.29 6.07 -6.65
CA GLY A 57 12.75 5.24 -5.53
C GLY A 57 11.58 4.64 -4.73
N ILE A 58 10.54 5.45 -4.47
CA ILE A 58 9.32 4.99 -3.78
C ILE A 58 8.53 4.05 -4.70
N LEU A 59 8.46 4.35 -5.99
CA LEU A 59 7.79 3.48 -6.97
C LEU A 59 8.40 2.08 -7.00
N LEU A 60 9.74 1.97 -6.98
CA LEU A 60 10.44 0.70 -6.93
C LEU A 60 10.16 -0.06 -5.62
N LEU A 61 10.15 0.63 -4.48
CA LEU A 61 9.80 0.02 -3.19
C LEU A 61 8.38 -0.57 -3.24
N GLN A 62 7.46 0.15 -3.88
CA GLN A 62 6.07 -0.26 -3.95
C GLN A 62 5.84 -1.51 -4.81
N PHE A 63 6.70 -1.76 -5.80
CA PHE A 63 6.73 -3.02 -6.54
C PHE A 63 7.08 -4.21 -5.62
N PHE A 64 8.06 -4.05 -4.73
CA PHE A 64 8.38 -5.08 -3.74
C PHE A 64 7.24 -5.28 -2.74
N TYR A 65 6.59 -4.20 -2.28
CA TYR A 65 5.41 -4.32 -1.43
C TYR A 65 4.27 -5.05 -2.14
N ALA A 66 3.95 -4.70 -3.39
CA ALA A 66 2.92 -5.41 -4.13
C ALA A 66 3.23 -6.92 -4.24
N SER A 67 4.49 -7.26 -4.53
CA SER A 67 4.94 -8.66 -4.57
C SER A 67 4.78 -9.35 -3.20
N ALA A 68 5.22 -8.70 -2.12
CA ALA A 68 5.07 -9.20 -0.75
C ALA A 68 3.59 -9.38 -0.35
N GLY A 69 2.70 -8.50 -0.81
CA GLY A 69 1.25 -8.64 -0.61
C GLY A 69 0.68 -9.88 -1.28
N ILE A 70 1.07 -10.15 -2.53
CA ILE A 70 0.64 -11.36 -3.24
C ILE A 70 1.16 -12.61 -2.52
N PHE A 71 2.46 -12.68 -2.24
CA PHE A 71 3.04 -13.83 -1.54
C PHE A 71 2.50 -14.01 -0.11
N GLY A 72 2.22 -12.91 0.58
CA GLY A 72 1.60 -12.91 1.90
C GLY A 72 0.18 -13.47 1.85
N VAL A 73 -0.66 -13.00 0.93
CA VAL A 73 -2.00 -13.58 0.74
C VAL A 73 -1.91 -15.08 0.46
N LEU A 74 -1.07 -15.51 -0.50
CA LEU A 74 -0.93 -16.92 -0.85
C LEU A 74 -0.42 -17.81 0.30
N ARG A 75 0.39 -17.26 1.21
CA ARG A 75 0.93 -17.97 2.37
C ARG A 75 -0.13 -18.22 3.45
N TRP A 76 -1.01 -17.23 3.66
CA TRP A 76 -1.93 -17.18 4.79
C TRP A 76 -3.38 -17.50 4.41
N MET A 77 -3.65 -17.72 3.11
CA MET A 77 -4.84 -18.42 2.62
C MET A 77 -4.81 -19.89 3.02
#